data_AF-A0A256ZNE8-F1
#
_entry.id   AF-A0A256ZNE8-F1
#
_cell.length_a   1.000
_cell.length_b   1.000
_cell.length_c   1.000
_cell.angle_alpha   90.00
_cell.angle_beta   90.00
_cell.angle_gamma   90.00
#
_symmetry.space_group_name_H-M   'P 1'
#
loop_
_entity.id
_entity.type
_entity.pdbx_description
1 polymer ?
#
loop_
_entity_poly.entity_id
_entity_poly.type
_entity_poly.pdbx_seq_one_letter_code
_entity_poly.pdbx_strand_id
1 'polypeptide(L)' 'MEMKIESIRWLLKSIKEGKNTAYSLKQGRSTIVYEYLRFAKNYGLVEQYTEGVKKPYKITQQGEWFLKIFDKD' A
#
# COMPACT_ATOMS: atom_id res chain seq x y z
N MET A 1 2.13 -0.54 -18.07
CA MET A 1 3.08 -0.20 -16.98
C MET A 1 2.46 0.85 -16.05
N GLU A 2 1.83 1.89 -16.59
CA GLU A 2 1.10 2.94 -15.84
C GLU A 2 0.05 2.41 -14.85
N MET A 3 -0.74 1.41 -15.24
CA MET A 3 -1.77 0.80 -14.38
C MET A 3 -1.24 0.31 -13.02
N LYS A 4 0.03 -0.10 -12.95
CA LYS A 4 0.66 -0.53 -11.69
C LYS A 4 1.06 0.66 -10.81
N ILE A 5 1.53 1.76 -11.39
CA ILE A 5 1.96 2.96 -10.62
C ILE A 5 0.76 3.59 -9.91
N GLU A 6 -0.34 3.85 -10.63
CA GLU A 6 -1.56 4.42 -10.03
C GLU A 6 -2.14 3.53 -8.94
N SER A 7 -2.08 2.21 -9.15
CA SER A 7 -2.57 1.24 -8.16
C SER A 7 -1.73 1.20 -6.89
N ILE A 8 -0.40 1.30 -7.03
CA ILE A 8 0.52 1.41 -5.89
C ILE A 8 0.36 2.76 -5.20
N ARG A 9 0.20 3.86 -5.96
CA ARG A 9 -0.07 5.20 -5.40
C ARG A 9 -1.35 5.19 -4.56
N TRP A 10 -2.44 4.65 -5.10
CA TRP A 10 -3.69 4.48 -4.38
C TRP A 10 -3.53 3.63 -3.11
N LEU A 11 -2.79 2.52 -3.19
CA LEU A 11 -2.54 1.64 -2.05
C LEU A 11 -1.82 2.39 -0.92
N LEU A 12 -0.72 3.08 -1.24
CA LEU A 12 0.07 3.82 -0.27
C LEU A 12 -0.75 4.95 0.36
N LYS A 13 -1.51 5.72 -0.42
CA LYS A 13 -2.43 6.74 0.11
C LYS A 13 -3.47 6.16 1.06
N SER A 14 -4.09 5.03 0.68
CA SER A 14 -5.08 4.36 1.52
C SER A 14 -4.49 3.92 2.87
N ILE A 15 -3.25 3.41 2.88
CA ILE A 15 -2.55 3.05 4.12
C ILE A 15 -2.28 4.31 4.97
N LYS A 16 -1.87 5.42 4.34
CA LYS A 16 -1.62 6.71 5.02
C LYS A 16 -2.88 7.27 5.68
N GLU A 17 -4.03 7.06 5.06
CA GLU A 17 -5.37 7.43 5.58
C GLU A 17 -5.90 6.45 6.65
N GLY A 18 -5.14 5.42 7.04
CA GLY A 18 -5.52 4.46 8.07
C GLY A 18 -6.21 3.19 7.56
N LYS A 19 -6.43 3.03 6.24
CA LYS A 19 -6.86 1.76 5.64
C LYS A 19 -5.65 0.85 5.48
N ASN A 20 -5.15 0.36 6.60
CA ASN A 20 -3.85 -0.29 6.67
C ASN A 20 -3.91 -1.82 6.83
N THR A 21 -5.09 -2.44 6.76
CA THR A 21 -5.23 -3.90 6.80
C THR A 21 -5.70 -4.41 5.44
N ALA A 22 -5.36 -5.66 5.11
CA ALA A 22 -5.87 -6.28 3.88
C ALA A 22 -7.41 -6.25 3.82
N TYR A 23 -8.08 -6.34 4.98
CA TYR A 23 -9.53 -6.23 5.09
C TYR A 23 -10.04 -4.82 4.75
N SER A 24 -9.47 -3.77 5.33
CA SER A 24 -9.88 -2.39 5.05
C SER A 24 -9.54 -1.93 3.63
N LEU A 25 -8.50 -2.48 3.03
CA LEU A 25 -8.11 -2.23 1.63
C LEU A 25 -8.99 -2.96 0.60
N LYS A 26 -9.73 -4.00 1.01
CA LYS A 26 -10.49 -4.87 0.09
C LYS A 26 -11.78 -4.25 -0.46
N GLN A 27 -12.32 -3.18 0.14
CA GLN A 27 -13.60 -2.61 -0.29
C GLN A 27 -13.53 -2.10 -1.75
N GLY A 28 -14.04 -2.92 -2.69
CA GLY A 28 -14.14 -2.62 -4.12
C GLY A 28 -13.02 -3.15 -5.04
N ARG A 29 -11.94 -3.74 -4.53
CA ARG A 29 -10.76 -4.19 -5.34
C ARG A 29 -10.21 -5.58 -4.97
N SER A 30 -11.09 -6.50 -4.58
CA SER A 30 -10.78 -7.57 -3.63
C SER A 30 -9.66 -8.56 -4.01
N THR A 31 -9.47 -8.89 -5.28
CA THR A 31 -8.45 -9.87 -5.71
C THR A 31 -7.08 -9.22 -5.91
N ILE A 32 -7.05 -8.02 -6.48
CA ILE A 32 -5.81 -7.38 -6.94
C ILE A 32 -5.04 -6.69 -5.81
N VAL A 33 -5.72 -6.37 -4.69
CA VAL A 33 -5.09 -5.76 -3.50
C VAL A 33 -3.95 -6.62 -2.94
N TYR A 34 -4.06 -7.95 -2.96
CA TYR A 34 -2.98 -8.80 -2.47
C TYR A 34 -1.76 -8.78 -3.39
N GLU A 35 -1.95 -8.68 -4.70
CA GLU A 35 -0.85 -8.52 -5.65
C GLU A 35 -0.12 -7.21 -5.41
N TYR A 36 -0.87 -6.13 -5.17
CA TYR A 36 -0.30 -4.82 -4.87
C TYR A 36 0.42 -4.78 -3.52
N LEU A 37 -0.15 -5.40 -2.48
CA LEU A 37 0.53 -5.53 -1.18
C LEU A 37 1.80 -6.36 -1.29
N ARG A 38 1.77 -7.48 -2.04
CA ARG A 38 2.95 -8.31 -2.28
C ARG A 38 4.01 -7.54 -3.06
N PHE A 39 3.62 -6.82 -4.10
CA PHE A 39 4.52 -5.95 -4.85
C PHE A 39 5.11 -4.88 -3.95
N ALA A 40 4.29 -4.07 -3.27
CA ALA A 40 4.77 -2.99 -2.41
C ALA A 40 5.70 -3.51 -1.31
N LYS A 41 5.43 -4.69 -0.74
CA LYS A 41 6.31 -5.34 0.25
C LYS A 41 7.64 -5.79 -0.36
N ASN A 42 7.63 -6.46 -1.51
CA ASN A 42 8.85 -6.92 -2.17
C ASN A 42 9.76 -5.78 -2.63
N TYR A 43 9.18 -4.61 -2.94
CA TYR A 43 9.93 -3.41 -3.33
C TYR A 43 10.23 -2.49 -2.14
N GLY A 44 9.94 -2.91 -0.91
CA GLY A 44 10.28 -2.16 0.30
C GLY A 44 9.45 -0.88 0.49
N LEU A 45 8.31 -0.72 -0.18
CA LEU A 45 7.44 0.46 -0.06
C LEU A 45 6.54 0.41 1.18
N VAL A 46 6.19 -0.81 1.63
CA VAL A 46 5.42 -1.05 2.85
C VAL A 46 6.04 -2.19 3.64
N GLU A 47 5.80 -2.19 4.94
CA GLU A 47 6.14 -3.28 5.84
C GLU A 47 4.89 -3.71 6.61
N GLN A 48 4.75 -5.02 6.83
CA GLN A 48 3.67 -5.57 7.65
C GLN A 48 4.18 -5.75 9.07
N TYR A 49 3.39 -5.30 10.04
CA TYR A 49 3.66 -5.52 11.45
C TYR A 49 2.48 -6.23 12.12
N THR A 50 2.69 -6.70 13.35
CA THR A 50 1.65 -7.38 14.13
C THR A 50 1.15 -6.44 15.21
N GLU A 51 -0.17 -6.28 15.29
CA GLU A 51 -0.83 -5.47 16.30
C GLU A 51 -1.98 -6.31 16.91
N GLY A 52 -1.65 -7.03 17.99
CA GLY A 52 -2.52 -8.08 18.53
C GLY A 52 -2.79 -9.18 17.50
N VAL A 53 -4.07 -9.41 17.18
CA VAL A 53 -4.49 -10.39 16.14
C VAL A 53 -4.50 -9.81 14.72
N LYS A 54 -4.32 -8.49 14.56
CA LYS A 54 -4.33 -7.84 13.25
C LYS A 54 -2.92 -7.83 12.65
N LYS A 55 -2.87 -7.80 11.31
CA LYS A 55 -1.64 -7.67 10.52
C LYS A 55 -1.67 -6.42 9.64
N PRO A 56 -1.59 -5.22 10.24
CA PRO A 56 -1.55 -3.97 9.50
C PRO A 56 -0.25 -3.77 8.72
N TYR A 57 -0.29 -2.81 7.80
CA TYR A 57 0.83 -2.35 6.98
C TYR A 57 1.16 -0.90 7.35
N LYS A 58 2.44 -0.55 7.37
CA LYS A 58 2.89 0.85 7.44
C LYS A 58 3.73 1.17 6.22
N ILE A 59 3.71 2.43 5.81
CA ILE A 59 4.52 2.94 4.70
C ILE A 59 5.95 3.09 5.21
N THR A 60 6.92 2.60 4.45
CA THR A 60 8.33 2.79 4.77
C THR A 60 8.80 4.18 4.33
N GLN A 61 10.02 4.57 4.70
CA GLN A 61 10.63 5.78 4.16
C GLN A 61 10.61 5.76 2.62
N GLN A 62 10.97 4.64 1.99
CA GLN A 62 10.97 4.48 0.52
C GLN A 62 9.56 4.64 -0.08
N GLY A 63 8.51 4.15 0.60
CA GLY A 63 7.13 4.36 0.18
C GLY A 63 6.71 5.83 0.23
N GLU A 64 7.16 6.60 1.23
CA GLU A 64 6.93 8.05 1.29
C GLU A 64 7.67 8.79 0.17
N TRP A 65 8.90 8.38 -0.15
CA TRP A 65 9.63 8.92 -1.32
C TRP A 65 8.91 8.62 -2.63
N PHE A 66 8.38 7.41 -2.80
CA PHE A 66 7.57 7.05 -3.96
C PHE A 66 6.37 8.00 -4.10
N LEU A 67 5.57 8.17 -3.04
CA LEU A 67 4.45 9.10 -3.07
C LEU A 67 4.87 10.52 -3.45
N LYS A 68 5.96 11.04 -2.87
CA LYS A 68 6.46 12.39 -3.17
C LYS A 68 6.86 12.59 -4.64
N ILE A 69 7.31 11.55 -5.33
CA ILE A 69 7.68 11.62 -6.75
C ILE A 69 6.42 11.62 -7.63
N PHE A 70 5.43 10.79 -7.29
CA PHE A 70 4.23 10.55 -8.13
C PHE A 70 2.97 11.33 -7.69
N ASP A 71 3.05 12.18 -6.67
CA ASP A 71 2.01 13.15 -6.28
C ASP A 71 2.29 14.58 -6.75
N LYS A 72 3.37 14.80 -7.51
CA LYS A 72 3.76 16.13 -8.01
C LYS A 72 3.10 16.56 -9.32
N ASP A 73 2.02 15.87 -9.72
CA ASP A 73 1.19 16.26 -10.86
C ASP A 73 0.07 17.22 -10.46
#